data_AF-A0A2R6DEE9-F1
#
_entry.id   AF-A0A2R6DEE9-F1
#
_cell.length_a   1.000
_cell.length_b   1.000
_cell.length_c   1.000
_cell.angle_alpha   90.00
_cell.angle_beta   90.00
_cell.angle_gamma   90.00
#
_symmetry.space_group_name_H-M   'P 1'
#
loop_
_entity.id
_entity.type
_entity.pdbx_description
1 polymer ?
#
loop_
_entity_poly.entity_id
_entity_poly.type
_entity_poly.pdbx_seq_one_letter_code
_entity_poly.pdbx_strand_id
1 'polypeptide(L)' 'MKALEASFENLFRDAVEHTGEDVTVRIGRSSTTLFVEDDDPGIADGAHDRAFEHGHTTSESGTGFGLSIVETIADAHR' A
#
# COMPACT_ATOMS: atom_id res chain seq x y z
N MET A 1 11.73 -1.79 14.30
CA MET A 1 11.34 -3.03 13.60
C MET A 1 9.83 -3.10 13.35
N LYS A 2 8.97 -2.92 14.38
CA LYS A 2 7.49 -2.97 14.23
C LYS A 2 6.87 -2.01 13.20
N ALA A 3 7.49 -0.84 12.95
CA ALA A 3 6.96 0.11 11.98
C ALA A 3 6.97 -0.45 10.55
N LEU A 4 8.11 -0.98 10.11
CA LEU A 4 8.22 -1.54 8.76
C LEU A 4 7.31 -2.77 8.56
N GLU A 5 7.14 -3.59 9.61
CA GLU A 5 6.17 -4.69 9.64
C GLU A 5 4.74 -4.18 9.39
N ALA A 6 4.32 -3.11 10.07
CA ALA A 6 3.03 -2.49 9.84
C ALA A 6 2.88 -1.94 8.40
N SER A 7 3.94 -1.36 7.81
CA SER A 7 3.88 -0.93 6.40
C SER A 7 3.59 -2.09 5.46
N PHE A 8 4.32 -3.19 5.60
CA PHE A 8 4.11 -4.37 4.76
C PHE A 8 2.74 -5.02 5.01
N GLU A 9 2.28 -5.09 6.26
CA GLU A 9 0.94 -5.58 6.59
C GLU A 9 -0.16 -4.77 5.90
N ASN A 10 -0.04 -3.43 5.89
CA ASN A 10 -0.99 -2.58 5.17
C ASN A 10 -0.96 -2.87 3.66
N LEU A 11 0.22 -2.90 3.04
CA LEU A 11 0.34 -3.15 1.60
C LEU A 11 -0.18 -4.54 1.19
N PHE A 12 0.10 -5.58 1.98
CA PHE A 12 -0.36 -6.94 1.66
C PHE A 12 -1.85 -7.11 1.86
N ARG A 13 -2.41 -6.47 2.90
CA ARG A 13 -3.86 -6.48 3.10
C ARG A 13 -4.55 -5.74 1.97
N ASP A 14 -4.05 -4.58 1.57
CA ASP A 14 -4.61 -3.81 0.46
C ASP A 14 -4.59 -4.66 -0.84
N ALA A 15 -3.50 -5.36 -1.14
CA ALA A 15 -3.42 -6.27 -2.29
C ALA A 15 -4.50 -7.37 -2.27
N VAL A 16 -4.69 -8.03 -1.13
CA VAL A 16 -5.72 -9.08 -0.96
C VAL A 16 -7.14 -8.51 -1.04
N GLU A 17 -7.38 -7.33 -0.45
CA GLU A 17 -8.70 -6.69 -0.45
C GLU A 17 -9.13 -6.25 -1.86
N HIS A 18 -8.20 -5.79 -2.70
CA HIS A 18 -8.53 -5.26 -4.03
C HIS A 18 -8.45 -6.32 -5.15
N THR A 19 -7.58 -7.32 -5.04
CA THR A 19 -7.42 -8.37 -6.06
C THR A 19 -8.10 -9.70 -5.70
N GLY A 20 -8.21 -10.01 -4.40
CA GLY A 20 -8.72 -11.30 -3.89
C GLY A 20 -7.62 -12.26 -3.42
N GLU A 21 -8.03 -13.44 -2.93
CA GLU A 21 -7.12 -14.40 -2.26
C GLU A 21 -6.05 -15.01 -3.19
N ASP A 22 -6.27 -15.01 -4.51
CA ASP A 22 -5.34 -15.55 -5.51
C ASP A 22 -4.26 -14.55 -5.97
N VAL A 23 -4.17 -13.38 -5.32
CA VAL A 23 -3.21 -12.32 -5.68
C VAL A 23 -1.76 -12.78 -5.58
N THR A 24 -0.93 -12.46 -6.58
CA THR A 24 0.53 -12.59 -6.45
C THR A 24 1.13 -11.26 -6.03
N VAL A 25 1.71 -11.21 -4.84
CA VAL A 25 2.49 -10.06 -4.38
C VAL A 25 3.98 -10.31 -4.61
N ARG A 26 4.68 -9.33 -5.22
CA ARG A 26 6.12 -9.34 -5.44
C ARG A 26 6.77 -8.18 -4.70
N ILE A 27 7.86 -8.47 -4.00
CA ILE A 27 8.71 -7.46 -3.38
C ILE A 27 9.99 -7.36 -4.21
N GLY A 28 10.26 -6.17 -4.71
CA GLY A 28 11.44 -5.88 -5.50
C GLY A 28 12.29 -4.77 -4.88
N ARG A 29 13.47 -4.61 -5.46
CA ARG A 29 14.41 -3.56 -5.10
C ARG A 29 14.97 -2.93 -6.37
N SER A 30 14.94 -1.60 -6.43
CA SER A 30 15.60 -0.80 -7.46
C SER A 30 16.56 0.17 -6.78
N SER A 31 17.87 -0.07 -6.92
CA SER A 31 18.92 0.71 -6.24
C SER A 31 18.76 0.75 -4.71
N THR A 32 18.33 1.86 -4.12
CA THR A 32 18.06 2.02 -2.67
C THR A 32 16.57 1.95 -2.34
N THR A 33 15.70 1.80 -3.34
CA THR A 33 14.25 1.78 -3.19
C THR A 33 13.74 0.34 -3.14
N LEU A 34 12.86 0.06 -2.18
CA LEU A 34 12.03 -1.14 -2.16
C LEU A 34 10.67 -0.81 -2.78
N PHE A 35 10.08 -1.77 -3.49
CA PHE A 35 8.73 -1.65 -4.01
C PHE A 35 7.95 -2.95 -3.77
N VAL A 36 6.64 -2.81 -3.66
CA VAL A 36 5.68 -3.91 -3.58
C VAL A 36 4.75 -3.77 -4.78
N GLU A 37 4.59 -4.84 -5.54
CA GLU A 37 3.73 -4.94 -6.71
C GLU A 37 2.76 -6.11 -6.52
N ASP A 38 1.51 -5.92 -6.93
CA ASP A 38 0.49 -6.95 -7.00
C ASP A 38 -0.10 -7.03 -8.41
N ASP A 39 -1.10 -7.90 -8.60
CA ASP A 39 -1.76 -8.10 -9.89
C ASP A 39 -3.06 -7.27 -10.03
N ASP A 40 -3.28 -6.26 -9.17
CA ASP A 40 -4.46 -5.38 -9.19
C ASP A 40 -4.45 -4.48 -10.46
N PRO A 41 -5.60 -4.11 -11.05
CA PRO A 41 -5.73 -3.00 -12.00
C PRO A 41 -5.06 -1.68 -11.57
N GLY A 42 -4.77 -1.50 -10.27
CA GLY A 42 -4.02 -0.38 -9.73
C GLY A 42 -4.87 0.88 -9.51
N ILE A 43 -4.19 1.98 -9.23
CA ILE A 43 -4.83 3.27 -8.93
C ILE A 43 -4.99 4.08 -10.22
N ALA A 44 -6.20 4.61 -10.46
CA ALA A 44 -6.48 5.44 -11.62
C ALA A 44 -5.58 6.70 -11.69
N ASP A 45 -5.20 7.10 -12.90
CA ASP A 45 -4.41 8.30 -13.15
C ASP A 45 -5.02 9.53 -12.47
N GLY A 46 -4.20 10.27 -11.71
CA GLY A 46 -4.62 11.44 -10.94
C GLY A 46 -5.31 11.14 -9.59
N ALA A 47 -5.40 9.88 -9.18
CA ALA A 47 -5.87 9.49 -7.84
C ALA A 47 -4.73 9.12 -6.87
N HIS A 48 -3.47 9.04 -7.31
CA HIS A 48 -2.34 8.64 -6.47
C HIS A 48 -2.18 9.49 -5.20
N ASP A 49 -2.15 10.81 -5.33
CA ASP A 49 -1.98 11.70 -4.15
C ASP A 49 -3.13 11.52 -3.14
N ARG A 50 -4.35 11.34 -3.66
CA ARG A 50 -5.54 11.12 -2.83
C ARG A 50 -5.53 9.77 -2.13
N ALA A 51 -4.90 8.76 -2.72
CA ALA A 51 -4.79 7.45 -2.10
C ALA A 51 -4.02 7.48 -0.77
N PHE A 52 -3.13 8.46 -0.58
CA PHE A 52 -2.39 8.67 0.68
C PHE A 52 -3.11 9.61 1.67
N GLU A 53 -4.24 10.22 1.28
CA GLU A 53 -5.01 11.08 2.18
C GLU A 53 -5.64 10.26 3.33
N HIS A 54 -5.61 10.83 4.53
CA HIS A 54 -6.21 10.19 5.71
C HIS A 54 -7.71 9.98 5.51
N GLY A 55 -8.14 8.72 5.60
CA GLY A 55 -9.54 8.32 5.47
C GLY A 55 -10.00 8.12 4.03
N HIS A 56 -9.11 8.19 3.04
CA HIS A 56 -9.45 7.88 1.65
C HIS A 56 -9.46 6.37 1.41
N THR A 57 -10.57 5.84 0.90
CA THR A 57 -10.73 4.43 0.57
C THR A 57 -11.75 4.26 -0.54
N THR A 58 -11.53 3.27 -1.41
CA THR A 58 -12.52 2.78 -2.38
C THR A 58 -13.22 1.50 -1.90
N SER A 59 -12.76 0.91 -0.79
CA SER A 59 -13.36 -0.26 -0.14
C SER A 59 -14.51 0.14 0.78
N GLU A 60 -15.61 -0.63 0.76
CA GLU A 60 -16.79 -0.43 1.62
C GLU A 60 -16.52 -0.71 3.10
N SER A 61 -15.52 -1.53 3.42
CA SER A 61 -15.13 -1.87 4.80
C SER A 61 -13.81 -1.24 5.24
N GLY A 62 -13.09 -0.58 4.34
CA GLY A 62 -11.80 0.05 4.61
C GLY A 62 -11.92 1.32 5.45
N THR A 63 -10.93 1.58 6.31
CA THR A 63 -10.86 2.84 7.08
C THR A 63 -10.15 3.97 6.34
N GLY A 64 -9.43 3.65 5.26
CA GLY A 64 -8.65 4.60 4.48
C GLY A 64 -7.39 5.15 5.17
N PHE A 65 -6.86 4.43 6.18
CA PHE A 65 -5.63 4.82 6.87
C PHE A 65 -4.38 4.05 6.43
N GLY A 66 -4.53 2.98 5.62
CA GLY A 66 -3.43 2.07 5.28
C GLY A 66 -2.26 2.78 4.61
N LEU A 67 -2.52 3.44 3.48
CA LEU A 67 -1.48 4.10 2.70
C LEU A 67 -0.90 5.35 3.39
N SER A 68 -1.69 6.11 4.15
CA SER A 68 -1.16 7.26 4.90
C SER A 68 -0.18 6.83 6.01
N ILE A 69 -0.41 5.66 6.61
CA ILE A 69 0.54 5.01 7.54
C ILE A 69 1.81 4.58 6.80
N VAL A 70 1.68 3.97 5.62
CA VAL A 70 2.82 3.57 4.78
C VAL A 70 3.69 4.77 4.41
N GLU A 71 3.09 5.88 3.97
CA GLU A 71 3.80 7.13 3.64
C GLU A 71 4.60 7.64 4.85
N THR A 72 3.95 7.73 6.01
CA THR A 72 4.60 8.21 7.25
C THR A 72 5.82 7.36 7.61
N ILE A 73 5.73 6.04 7.48
CA ILE A 73 6.82 5.14 7.82
C ILE A 73 7.93 5.20 6.78
N ALA A 74 7.60 5.26 5.49
CA ALA A 74 8.58 5.40 4.41
C ALA A 74 9.38 6.70 4.56
N ASP A 75 8.70 7.82 4.86
CA ASP A 75 9.35 9.11 5.10
C ASP A 75 10.30 9.10 6.30
N ALA A 76 9.99 8.32 7.33
CA ALA A 76 10.86 8.13 8.49
C ALA A 76 12.12 7.28 8.21
N HIS A 77 12.21 6.60 7.06
CA HIS A 77 13.28 5.65 6.72
C HIS A 77 13.96 5.93 5.37
N ARG A 78 13.95 7.19 4.90
CA ARG A 78 14.64 7.61 3.66
C ARG A 78 16.15 7.40 3.68
#